data_AF-A0A1J1HDY4-F1
#
_entry.id   AF-A0A1J1HDY4-F1
#
_cell.length_a   1.000
_cell.length_b   1.000
_cell.length_c   1.000
_cell.angle_alpha   90.00
_cell.angle_beta   90.00
_cell.angle_gamma   90.00
#
_symmetry.space_group_name_H-M   'P 1'
#
loop_
_entity.id
_entity.type
_entity.pdbx_description
1 polymer ?
#
loop_
_entity_poly.entity_id
_entity_poly.type
_entity_poly.pdbx_seq_one_letter_code
_entity_poly.pdbx_strand_id
1 'polypeptide(L)'
;MEIYSQIVLATIFLLVFTPQEGSSIKCWDCRSDLDPKCKDPFDNSTLSILDCRQAGQKEHLQGVEATMCRKIRQKVHGEWRYFRSCAWMGEPGIGGDERFCLMRTGSYNIFMEYCTFTAISCYQCSSQTDPKGVDKCGAYLKFNKTENIAIECNSDESHMPGSFCMKVVQQGPRGFIWDGRWRQVIRRCASVADTGVTGVCNWGVYENGVYWEECYCAEDKCNRSNNLKLSIKSLISTLSLVFVLKFLQ
;
A
#
# COMPACT_ATOMS: atom_id res chain seq x y z
N MET A 1 -5.89 34.45 -36.59
CA MET A 1 -5.41 34.86 -35.25
C MET A 1 -6.36 34.38 -34.15
N GLU A 2 -7.67 34.63 -34.25
CA GLU A 2 -8.63 34.23 -33.19
C GLU A 2 -8.73 32.71 -32.99
N ILE A 3 -8.82 31.93 -34.07
CA ILE A 3 -8.91 30.45 -33.99
C ILE A 3 -7.66 29.85 -33.33
N TYR A 4 -6.49 30.43 -33.59
CA TYR A 4 -5.21 29.99 -33.02
C TYR A 4 -5.17 30.21 -31.50
N SER A 5 -5.62 31.39 -31.05
CA SER A 5 -5.74 31.70 -29.62
C SER A 5 -6.69 30.74 -28.90
N GLN A 6 -7.83 30.41 -29.52
CA GLN A 6 -8.82 29.47 -28.96
C GLN A 6 -8.27 28.04 -28.81
N ILE A 7 -7.48 27.56 -29.79
CA ILE A 7 -6.88 26.21 -29.74
C ILE A 7 -5.81 26.13 -28.64
N VAL A 8 -4.96 27.16 -28.50
CA VAL A 8 -3.94 27.21 -27.45
C VAL A 8 -4.58 27.30 -26.07
N LEU A 9 -5.64 28.08 -25.91
CA LEU A 9 -6.38 28.15 -24.64
C LEU A 9 -7.05 26.82 -24.29
N ALA A 10 -7.63 26.12 -25.26
CA ALA A 10 -8.27 24.82 -25.04
C ALA A 10 -7.29 23.72 -24.64
N THR A 11 -6.07 23.70 -25.21
CA THR A 11 -5.04 22.73 -24.85
C THR A 11 -4.46 22.99 -23.46
N ILE A 12 -4.23 24.26 -23.09
CA ILE A 12 -3.83 24.64 -21.73
C ILE A 12 -4.91 24.22 -20.72
N PHE A 13 -6.18 24.47 -21.02
CA PHE A 13 -7.29 24.07 -20.15
C PHE A 13 -7.34 22.54 -19.95
N LEU A 14 -7.18 21.75 -21.03
CA LEU A 14 -7.14 20.28 -20.94
C LEU A 14 -5.97 19.73 -20.10
N LEU A 15 -4.82 20.41 -20.08
CA LEU A 15 -3.66 20.00 -19.27
C LEU A 15 -3.83 20.34 -17.79
N VAL A 16 -4.41 21.50 -17.48
CA VAL A 16 -4.62 21.99 -16.10
C VAL A 16 -5.72 21.21 -15.38
N PHE A 17 -6.76 20.77 -16.07
CA PHE A 17 -7.89 20.05 -15.47
C PHE A 17 -7.71 18.53 -15.37
N THR A 18 -6.47 18.02 -15.41
CA THR A 18 -6.26 16.60 -15.11
C THR A 18 -6.51 16.35 -13.62
N PRO A 19 -7.50 15.51 -13.24
CA PRO A 19 -7.74 15.22 -11.83
C PRO A 19 -6.51 14.49 -11.26
N GLN A 20 -5.88 15.09 -10.26
CA GLN A 20 -4.88 14.43 -9.44
C GLN A 20 -5.62 13.46 -8.52
N GLU A 21 -5.33 12.17 -8.65
CA GLU A 21 -5.74 11.21 -7.62
C GLU A 21 -4.92 11.50 -6.36
N GLY A 22 -5.53 12.19 -5.39
CA GLY A 22 -4.92 12.41 -4.09
C GLY A 22 -4.94 11.10 -3.30
N SER A 23 -3.78 10.47 -3.09
CA SER A 23 -3.66 9.41 -2.09
C SER A 23 -3.89 10.03 -0.71
N SER A 24 -4.79 9.45 0.08
CA SER A 24 -5.05 9.91 1.44
C SER A 24 -4.84 8.77 2.42
N ILE A 25 -4.06 9.04 3.47
CA ILE A 25 -3.71 8.06 4.50
C ILE A 25 -4.82 8.03 5.53
N LYS A 26 -5.25 6.82 5.88
CA LYS A 26 -6.32 6.59 6.85
C LYS A 26 -5.76 5.76 8.01
N CYS A 27 -6.03 6.20 9.23
CA CYS A 27 -5.57 5.52 10.45
C CYS A 27 -6.73 5.32 11.41
N TRP A 28 -6.66 4.29 12.23
CA TRP A 28 -7.53 4.15 13.39
C TRP A 28 -7.29 5.30 14.36
N ASP A 29 -8.35 6.01 14.75
CA ASP A 29 -8.31 7.05 15.79
C ASP A 29 -9.09 6.55 17.01
N CYS A 30 -8.38 5.94 17.96
CA CYS A 30 -9.00 5.30 19.12
C CYS A 30 -8.08 5.31 20.34
N ARG A 31 -8.72 5.19 21.51
CA ARG A 31 -8.02 5.00 22.78
C ARG A 31 -8.67 3.90 23.61
N SER A 32 -7.85 3.02 24.16
CA SER A 32 -8.31 1.85 24.92
C SER A 32 -8.91 2.14 26.29
N ASP A 33 -8.71 3.36 26.79
CA ASP A 33 -9.31 3.83 28.04
C ASP A 33 -10.75 4.32 27.85
N LEU A 34 -11.11 4.71 26.63
CA LEU A 34 -12.48 5.09 26.27
C LEU A 34 -13.25 3.92 25.66
N ASP A 35 -12.63 3.19 24.73
CA ASP A 35 -13.22 2.02 24.10
C ASP A 35 -12.29 0.80 24.27
N PRO A 36 -12.69 -0.22 25.06
CA PRO A 36 -11.87 -1.40 25.30
C PRO A 36 -11.55 -2.19 24.02
N LYS A 37 -12.30 -2.00 22.93
CA LYS A 37 -12.02 -2.61 21.62
C LYS A 37 -10.71 -2.13 20.98
N CYS A 38 -10.22 -0.97 21.41
CA CYS A 38 -8.94 -0.44 20.96
C CYS A 38 -7.73 -1.11 21.66
N LYS A 39 -7.95 -2.05 22.61
CA LYS A 39 -6.88 -2.84 23.25
C LYS A 39 -6.24 -3.83 22.25
N ASP A 40 -5.24 -4.58 22.72
CA ASP A 40 -4.78 -5.79 22.04
C ASP A 40 -5.30 -7.00 22.84
N PRO A 41 -6.09 -7.93 22.25
CA PRO A 41 -6.50 -7.99 20.84
C PRO A 41 -7.38 -6.83 20.39
N PHE A 42 -7.18 -6.37 19.16
CA PHE A 42 -7.88 -5.25 18.56
C PHE A 42 -9.22 -5.68 17.96
N ASP A 43 -10.28 -4.89 18.15
CA ASP A 43 -11.61 -5.13 17.60
C ASP A 43 -12.06 -3.90 16.78
N ASN A 44 -12.22 -4.08 15.47
CA ASN A 44 -12.54 -3.02 14.52
C ASN A 44 -14.04 -2.76 14.32
N SER A 45 -14.92 -3.51 14.98
CA SER A 45 -16.36 -3.53 14.68
C SER A 45 -17.08 -2.18 14.81
N THR A 46 -16.64 -1.32 15.74
CA THR A 46 -17.30 -0.03 16.04
C THR A 46 -16.34 1.16 16.08
N LEU A 47 -15.07 0.95 15.77
CA LEU A 47 -14.06 2.02 15.84
C LEU A 47 -14.09 2.88 14.57
N SER A 48 -13.72 4.15 14.72
CA SER A 48 -13.67 5.09 13.61
C SER A 48 -12.30 5.12 12.94
N ILE A 49 -12.31 5.06 11.61
CA ILE A 49 -11.14 5.35 10.78
C ILE A 49 -11.15 6.84 10.44
N LEU A 50 -10.05 7.52 10.72
CA LEU A 50 -9.85 8.93 10.41
C LEU A 50 -8.97 9.09 9.16
N ASP A 51 -9.39 9.96 8.26
CA ASP A 51 -8.54 10.43 7.16
C ASP A 51 -7.55 11.47 7.70
N CYS A 52 -6.25 11.19 7.58
CA CYS A 52 -5.20 12.01 8.16
C CYS A 52 -5.06 13.39 7.53
N ARG A 53 -5.63 13.62 6.34
CA ARG A 53 -5.75 14.97 5.78
C ARG A 53 -6.81 15.80 6.49
N GLN A 54 -7.83 15.14 7.03
CA GLN A 54 -8.91 15.76 7.80
C GLN A 54 -8.56 15.87 9.28
N ALA A 55 -7.52 15.16 9.74
CA ALA A 55 -6.94 15.34 11.05
C ALA A 55 -6.28 16.73 11.11
N GLY A 56 -7.06 17.74 11.48
CA GLY A 56 -6.65 19.14 11.48
C GLY A 56 -5.27 19.40 12.10
N GLN A 57 -4.63 20.46 11.61
CA GLN A 57 -3.31 20.89 12.04
C GLN A 57 -3.25 21.05 13.57
N LYS A 58 -2.19 20.52 14.20
CA LYS A 58 -1.98 20.70 15.64
C LYS A 58 -1.43 22.11 15.90
N GLU A 59 -1.95 22.79 16.91
CA GLU A 59 -1.53 24.15 17.29
C GLU A 59 -0.01 24.30 17.44
N HIS A 60 0.64 23.26 17.98
CA HIS A 60 2.08 23.22 18.22
C HIS A 60 2.92 22.66 17.06
N LEU A 61 2.29 22.19 15.97
CA LEU A 61 2.97 21.68 14.77
C LEU A 61 2.42 22.42 13.56
N GLN A 62 2.97 23.62 13.33
CA GLN A 62 2.51 24.45 12.23
C GLN A 62 3.12 24.01 10.88
N GLY A 63 2.27 23.81 9.88
CA GLY A 63 2.69 23.46 8.52
C GLY A 63 3.18 22.01 8.33
N VAL A 64 2.92 21.12 9.28
CA VAL A 64 3.29 19.71 9.18
C VAL A 64 2.04 18.89 8.88
N GLU A 65 2.08 18.05 7.83
CA GLU A 65 0.99 17.15 7.47
C GLU A 65 1.17 15.77 8.09
N ALA A 66 0.06 15.08 8.34
CA ALA A 66 0.10 13.71 8.82
C ALA A 66 0.24 12.72 7.66
N THR A 67 1.41 12.11 7.54
CA THR A 67 1.78 11.21 6.43
C THR A 67 1.92 9.76 6.86
N MET A 68 1.50 9.42 8.07
CA MET A 68 1.80 8.14 8.71
C MET A 68 0.80 7.86 9.83
N CYS A 69 0.69 6.60 10.22
CA CYS A 69 -0.07 6.18 11.38
C CYS A 69 0.86 5.98 12.58
N ARG A 70 0.30 6.15 13.78
CA ARG A 70 0.98 5.79 15.02
C ARG A 70 0.12 4.87 15.88
N LYS A 71 0.79 3.92 16.51
CA LYS A 71 0.31 3.14 17.64
C LYS A 71 1.23 3.43 18.83
N ILE A 72 0.64 3.81 19.95
CA ILE A 72 1.36 4.06 21.19
C ILE A 72 0.84 3.08 22.23
N ARG A 73 1.75 2.33 22.85
CA ARG A 73 1.44 1.45 23.97
C ARG A 73 2.05 2.05 25.23
N GLN A 74 1.20 2.41 26.18
CA GLN A 74 1.57 3.06 27.42
C GLN A 74 1.22 2.16 28.60
N LYS A 75 2.16 1.92 29.51
CA LYS A 75 1.88 1.29 30.80
C LYS A 75 1.93 2.34 31.90
N VAL A 76 0.83 2.53 32.62
CA VAL A 76 0.77 3.41 33.81
C VAL A 76 0.19 2.60 34.97
N HIS A 77 0.83 2.63 36.13
CA HIS A 77 0.39 1.90 37.34
C HIS A 77 0.10 0.41 37.12
N GLY A 78 0.83 -0.24 36.20
CA GLY A 78 0.67 -1.66 35.91
C GLY A 78 -0.31 -1.99 34.78
N GLU A 79 -1.15 -1.04 34.37
CA GLU A 79 -2.15 -1.23 33.31
C GLU A 79 -1.66 -0.73 31.95
N TRP A 80 -1.91 -1.51 30.91
CA TRP A 80 -1.62 -1.14 29.53
C TRP A 80 -2.77 -0.35 28.90
N ARG A 81 -2.40 0.71 28.21
CA ARG A 81 -3.27 1.58 27.41
C ARG A 81 -2.72 1.69 26.00
N TYR A 82 -3.61 1.69 25.03
CA TYR A 82 -3.32 1.72 23.61
C TYR A 82 -3.97 2.96 23.00
N PHE A 83 -3.18 3.67 22.22
CA PHE A 83 -3.60 4.87 21.51
C PHE A 83 -3.23 4.68 20.05
N ARG A 84 -4.21 4.80 19.16
CA ARG A 84 -3.99 4.77 17.71
C ARG A 84 -4.46 6.10 17.16
N SER A 85 -3.67 6.73 16.28
CA SER A 85 -4.08 7.92 15.54
C SER A 85 -3.17 8.16 14.34
N CYS A 86 -3.46 9.21 13.58
CA CYS A 86 -2.50 9.79 12.63
C CYS A 86 -1.25 10.32 13.34
N ALA A 87 -0.13 10.33 12.63
CA ALA A 87 1.15 10.88 13.06
C ALA A 87 1.64 11.97 12.09
N TRP A 88 2.08 13.07 12.68
CA TRP A 88 2.66 14.23 12.01
C TRP A 88 4.20 14.21 12.03
N MET A 89 4.79 13.32 12.83
CA MET A 89 6.23 13.26 13.03
C MET A 89 6.67 11.83 13.34
N GLY A 90 7.94 11.55 13.10
CA GLY A 90 8.58 10.26 13.30
C GLY A 90 9.06 9.65 11.99
N GLU A 91 9.83 8.58 12.11
CA GLU A 91 10.22 7.74 10.97
C GLU A 91 9.44 6.43 11.04
N PRO A 92 9.04 5.83 9.91
CA PRO A 92 8.49 4.48 9.91
C PRO A 92 9.53 3.48 10.40
N GLY A 93 9.27 2.88 11.57
CA GLY A 93 10.21 1.94 12.19
C GLY A 93 11.54 2.51 12.67
N ILE A 94 12.51 1.62 12.94
CA ILE A 94 13.90 1.96 13.24
C ILE A 94 14.77 1.48 12.08
N GLY A 95 15.42 2.40 11.38
CA GLY A 95 16.24 2.07 10.21
C GLY A 95 15.45 1.53 9.01
N GLY A 96 14.15 1.84 8.93
CA GLY A 96 13.24 1.38 7.87
C GLY A 96 12.51 0.06 8.16
N ASP A 97 12.74 -0.57 9.32
CA ASP A 97 12.00 -1.75 9.77
C ASP A 97 10.88 -1.35 10.74
N GLU A 98 9.63 -1.31 10.25
CA GLU A 98 8.43 -0.91 10.99
C GLU A 98 8.04 -1.89 12.12
N ARG A 99 8.67 -3.08 12.21
CA ARG A 99 8.42 -4.03 13.31
C ARG A 99 9.01 -3.57 14.63
N PHE A 100 10.09 -2.79 14.57
CA PHE A 100 10.77 -2.32 15.76
C PHE A 100 10.18 -0.98 16.18
N CYS A 101 9.51 -1.00 17.33
CA CYS A 101 8.97 0.20 17.93
C CYS A 101 9.96 0.82 18.92
N LEU A 102 9.96 2.14 19.02
CA LEU A 102 10.80 2.86 19.97
C LEU A 102 10.24 2.67 21.38
N MET A 103 10.95 1.89 22.18
CA MET A 103 10.66 1.72 23.60
C MET A 103 11.37 2.78 24.43
N ARG A 104 10.63 3.51 25.25
CA ARG A 104 11.13 4.45 26.26
C ARG A 104 10.62 4.04 27.63
N THR A 105 11.54 3.80 28.55
CA THR A 105 11.23 3.50 29.95
C THR A 105 11.45 4.75 30.78
N GLY A 106 10.44 5.15 31.55
CA GLY A 106 10.53 6.27 32.47
C GLY A 106 10.73 5.83 33.93
N SER A 107 10.88 6.80 34.82
CA SER A 107 10.85 6.59 36.27
C SER A 107 9.44 6.15 36.71
N TYR A 108 9.34 5.33 37.77
CA TYR A 108 8.07 4.81 38.33
C TYR A 108 7.30 3.78 37.47
N ASN A 109 7.99 2.82 36.83
CA ASN A 109 7.35 1.73 36.06
C ASN A 109 6.43 2.21 34.92
N ILE A 110 6.73 3.38 34.35
CA ILE A 110 6.03 3.92 33.19
C ILE A 110 6.77 3.44 31.94
N PHE A 111 6.06 2.71 31.07
CA PHE A 111 6.60 2.22 29.81
C PHE A 111 5.86 2.88 28.66
N MET A 112 6.58 3.41 27.69
CA MET A 112 6.02 4.00 26.47
C MET A 112 6.66 3.35 25.26
N GLU A 113 5.85 2.76 24.40
CA GLU A 113 6.25 2.25 23.10
C GLU A 113 5.63 3.13 22.02
N TYR A 114 6.45 3.62 21.10
CA TYR A 114 6.00 4.39 19.95
C TYR A 114 6.26 3.59 18.68
N CYS A 115 5.19 3.17 18.02
CA CYS A 115 5.24 2.57 16.70
C CYS A 115 4.69 3.58 15.70
N THR A 116 5.49 3.92 14.71
CA THR A 116 5.11 4.75 13.59
C THR A 116 5.26 3.93 12.32
N PHE A 117 4.23 3.91 11.49
CA PHE A 117 4.17 3.06 10.31
C PHE A 117 3.36 3.70 9.20
N THR A 118 3.60 3.25 7.97
CA THR A 118 2.75 3.56 6.84
C THR A 118 1.53 2.63 6.88
N ALA A 119 0.30 3.18 6.84
CA ALA A 119 -0.89 2.32 6.74
C ALA A 119 -0.97 1.75 5.34
N ILE A 120 -0.32 0.60 5.12
CA ILE A 120 -0.34 -0.09 3.84
C ILE A 120 -1.44 -1.14 3.82
N SER A 121 -2.28 -1.09 2.79
CA SER A 121 -3.29 -2.10 2.51
C SER A 121 -2.92 -2.92 1.27
N CYS A 122 -2.83 -4.24 1.41
CA CYS A 122 -2.42 -5.14 0.33
C CYS A 122 -3.51 -6.15 -0.01
N TYR A 123 -3.54 -6.60 -1.26
CA TYR A 123 -4.38 -7.74 -1.63
C TYR A 123 -3.80 -9.02 -1.02
N GLN A 124 -4.64 -9.84 -0.39
CA GLN A 124 -4.26 -11.15 0.14
C GLN A 124 -5.03 -12.26 -0.57
N CYS A 125 -4.33 -13.11 -1.31
CA CYS A 125 -4.91 -14.26 -1.99
C CYS A 125 -3.83 -15.30 -2.35
N SER A 126 -4.25 -16.55 -2.51
CA SER A 126 -3.43 -17.62 -3.08
C SER A 126 -4.25 -18.37 -4.12
N SER A 127 -3.71 -18.52 -5.33
CA SER A 127 -4.39 -19.29 -6.37
C SER A 127 -4.45 -20.78 -6.08
N GLN A 128 -3.68 -21.30 -5.10
CA GLN A 128 -3.81 -22.70 -4.65
C GLN A 128 -5.08 -22.93 -3.84
N THR A 129 -5.56 -21.89 -3.14
CA THR A 129 -6.77 -21.97 -2.30
C THR A 129 -8.04 -21.60 -3.06
N ASP A 130 -7.91 -21.25 -4.35
CA ASP A 130 -9.06 -20.90 -5.18
C ASP A 130 -9.92 -22.15 -5.49
N PRO A 131 -11.26 -22.02 -5.52
CA PRO A 131 -12.13 -23.11 -5.92
C PRO A 131 -11.80 -23.62 -7.33
N LYS A 132 -12.03 -24.92 -7.58
CA LYS A 132 -11.72 -25.54 -8.88
C LYS A 132 -12.42 -24.78 -10.02
N GLY A 133 -11.64 -24.30 -10.98
CA GLY A 133 -12.13 -23.56 -12.16
C GLY A 133 -12.34 -22.06 -11.94
N VAL A 134 -12.04 -21.54 -10.73
CA VAL A 134 -12.09 -20.11 -10.42
C VAL A 134 -10.65 -19.60 -10.25
N ASP A 135 -10.37 -18.41 -10.79
CA ASP A 135 -9.06 -17.77 -10.65
C ASP A 135 -9.23 -16.37 -10.03
N LYS A 136 -9.37 -16.33 -8.70
CA LYS A 136 -9.56 -15.08 -7.97
C LYS A 136 -8.26 -14.30 -7.87
N CYS A 137 -7.14 -15.01 -7.68
CA CYS A 137 -5.84 -14.38 -7.46
C CYS A 137 -5.13 -13.96 -8.76
N GLY A 138 -5.66 -14.36 -9.92
CA GLY A 138 -5.18 -13.99 -11.25
C GLY A 138 -3.89 -14.71 -11.60
N ALA A 139 -3.87 -16.05 -11.48
CA ALA A 139 -2.78 -16.91 -11.89
C ALA A 139 -2.73 -17.12 -13.41
N TYR A 140 -3.89 -17.26 -14.05
CA TYR A 140 -4.03 -17.44 -15.50
C TYR A 140 -4.76 -16.26 -16.15
N LEU A 141 -5.74 -15.68 -15.45
CA LEU A 141 -6.50 -14.51 -15.84
C LEU A 141 -5.95 -13.24 -15.19
N LYS A 142 -6.49 -12.08 -15.61
CA LYS A 142 -6.18 -10.80 -14.97
C LYS A 142 -6.75 -10.77 -13.56
N PHE A 143 -5.95 -10.28 -12.62
CA PHE A 143 -6.38 -10.08 -11.24
C PHE A 143 -7.60 -9.15 -11.14
N ASN A 144 -8.70 -9.65 -10.61
CA ASN A 144 -9.93 -8.90 -10.41
C ASN A 144 -9.89 -8.14 -9.09
N LYS A 145 -9.83 -6.80 -9.15
CA LYS A 145 -9.74 -5.92 -7.97
C LYS A 145 -11.06 -5.76 -7.23
N THR A 146 -12.18 -6.10 -7.87
CA THR A 146 -13.54 -5.93 -7.35
C THR A 146 -13.95 -7.09 -6.46
N GLU A 147 -13.43 -8.29 -6.76
CA GLU A 147 -13.70 -9.51 -6.01
C GLU A 147 -12.66 -9.77 -4.90
N ASN A 148 -11.56 -9.01 -4.89
CA ASN A 148 -10.52 -9.11 -3.88
C ASN A 148 -10.46 -7.78 -3.11
N ILE A 149 -10.73 -7.83 -1.82
CA ILE A 149 -10.64 -6.67 -0.93
C ILE A 149 -9.20 -6.58 -0.41
N ALA A 150 -8.63 -5.38 -0.39
CA ALA A 150 -7.32 -5.17 0.21
C ALA A 150 -7.45 -5.11 1.74
N ILE A 151 -6.56 -5.79 2.44
CA ILE A 151 -6.53 -5.89 3.89
C ILE A 151 -5.37 -5.04 4.42
N GLU A 152 -5.58 -4.36 5.54
CA GLU A 152 -4.54 -3.61 6.24
C GLU A 152 -3.48 -4.57 6.78
N CYS A 153 -2.22 -4.34 6.44
CA CYS A 153 -1.16 -5.29 6.78
C CYS A 153 -0.81 -5.35 8.26
N ASN A 154 -1.31 -4.44 9.09
CA ASN A 154 -1.12 -4.49 10.54
C ASN A 154 -2.42 -4.80 11.31
N SER A 155 -3.48 -5.22 10.59
CA SER A 155 -4.70 -5.72 11.19
C SER A 155 -4.63 -7.23 11.47
N ASP A 156 -5.52 -7.70 12.33
CA ASP A 156 -5.66 -9.10 12.71
C ASP A 156 -6.20 -9.99 11.57
N GLU A 157 -6.81 -9.39 10.54
CA GLU A 157 -7.17 -10.10 9.32
C GLU A 157 -5.97 -10.39 8.41
N SER A 158 -4.81 -9.80 8.69
CA SER A 158 -3.61 -10.07 7.91
C SER A 158 -3.01 -11.43 8.25
N HIS A 159 -2.81 -12.29 7.24
CA HIS A 159 -2.15 -13.58 7.44
C HIS A 159 -0.69 -13.42 7.88
N MET A 160 -0.09 -12.26 7.59
CA MET A 160 1.25 -11.90 8.03
C MET A 160 1.36 -10.39 8.18
N PRO A 161 1.86 -9.87 9.31
CA PRO A 161 2.03 -8.44 9.47
C PRO A 161 3.16 -7.91 8.58
N GLY A 162 3.06 -6.67 8.11
CA GLY A 162 4.10 -6.11 7.25
C GLY A 162 3.85 -4.69 6.75
N SER A 163 4.91 -4.08 6.22
CA SER A 163 4.93 -2.72 5.66
C SER A 163 5.06 -2.69 4.13
N PHE A 164 5.19 -3.87 3.50
CA PHE A 164 5.29 -4.02 2.06
C PHE A 164 4.19 -4.93 1.54
N CYS A 165 3.66 -4.63 0.36
CA CYS A 165 2.91 -5.63 -0.38
C CYS A 165 3.87 -6.51 -1.16
N MET A 166 3.65 -7.82 -1.09
CA MET A 166 4.38 -8.80 -1.91
C MET A 166 3.46 -9.46 -2.92
N LYS A 167 4.05 -9.83 -4.05
CA LYS A 167 3.45 -10.71 -5.06
C LYS A 167 4.50 -11.73 -5.47
N VAL A 168 4.17 -13.01 -5.29
CA VAL A 168 4.99 -14.13 -5.72
C VAL A 168 4.28 -14.85 -6.86
N VAL A 169 5.00 -15.12 -7.94
CA VAL A 169 4.55 -15.95 -9.06
C VAL A 169 5.46 -17.16 -9.13
N GLN A 170 4.88 -18.36 -9.14
CA GLN A 170 5.61 -19.59 -9.40
C GLN A 170 5.06 -20.26 -10.66
N GLN A 171 5.94 -20.87 -11.44
CA GLN A 171 5.61 -21.50 -12.70
C GLN A 171 6.37 -22.81 -12.82
N GLY A 172 5.64 -23.90 -13.11
CA GLY A 172 6.24 -25.20 -13.32
C GLY A 172 7.23 -25.22 -14.50
N PRO A 173 8.22 -26.12 -14.47
CA PRO A 173 9.04 -26.37 -15.64
C PRO A 173 8.16 -26.74 -16.84
N ARG A 174 8.63 -26.43 -18.05
CA ARG A 174 7.90 -26.81 -19.27
C ARG A 174 8.03 -28.32 -19.44
N GLY A 175 7.01 -29.09 -19.07
CA GLY A 175 6.93 -30.52 -19.32
C GLY A 175 6.90 -30.85 -20.82
N PHE A 176 7.49 -31.97 -21.20
CA PHE A 176 7.41 -32.49 -22.56
C PHE A 176 6.01 -33.12 -22.75
N ILE A 177 5.16 -32.34 -23.42
CA ILE A 177 3.91 -32.68 -24.13
C ILE A 177 2.66 -33.00 -23.26
N TRP A 178 1.69 -32.05 -23.31
CA TRP A 178 0.24 -32.11 -23.00
C TRP A 178 -0.32 -31.67 -21.64
N ASP A 179 0.44 -31.64 -20.55
CA ASP A 179 -0.06 -31.28 -19.21
C ASP A 179 -0.08 -29.77 -18.90
N GLY A 180 0.50 -28.96 -19.79
CA GLY A 180 0.54 -27.51 -19.64
C GLY A 180 1.42 -27.08 -18.45
N ARG A 181 1.91 -25.84 -18.50
CA ARG A 181 2.66 -25.28 -17.37
C ARG A 181 1.67 -24.83 -16.30
N TRP A 182 1.76 -25.40 -15.10
CA TRP A 182 1.03 -24.85 -13.97
C TRP A 182 1.63 -23.49 -13.57
N ARG A 183 0.76 -22.58 -13.14
CA ARG A 183 1.13 -21.26 -12.63
C ARG A 183 0.38 -20.98 -11.34
N GLN A 184 1.09 -20.39 -10.40
CA GLN A 184 0.57 -20.00 -9.10
C GLN A 184 0.92 -18.56 -8.81
N VAL A 185 -0.03 -17.86 -8.19
CA VAL A 185 0.16 -16.48 -7.74
C VAL A 185 -0.27 -16.39 -6.29
N ILE A 186 0.60 -15.80 -5.46
CA ILE A 186 0.33 -15.44 -4.08
C ILE A 186 0.50 -13.94 -3.94
N ARG A 187 -0.46 -13.30 -3.29
CA ARG A 187 -0.40 -11.89 -2.87
C ARG A 187 -0.61 -11.86 -1.38
N ARG A 188 0.22 -11.11 -0.66
CA ARG A 188 0.08 -10.91 0.79
C ARG A 188 0.89 -9.69 1.23
N CYS A 189 0.80 -9.41 2.51
CA CYS A 189 1.69 -8.47 3.20
C CYS A 189 3.05 -9.13 3.46
N ALA A 190 4.09 -8.29 3.58
CA ALA A 190 5.46 -8.67 3.85
C ALA A 190 6.12 -7.65 4.78
N SER A 191 6.96 -8.13 5.69
CA SER A 191 7.71 -7.28 6.60
C SER A 191 8.98 -6.71 5.97
N VAL A 192 9.75 -7.51 5.21
CA VAL A 192 10.98 -7.10 4.51
C VAL A 192 11.14 -7.98 3.25
N ALA A 193 11.82 -7.45 2.22
CA ALA A 193 12.31 -8.24 1.09
C ALA A 193 13.65 -8.90 1.42
N ASP A 194 13.84 -10.19 1.13
CA ASP A 194 15.09 -10.90 1.43
C ASP A 194 16.34 -10.23 0.81
N THR A 195 16.16 -9.50 -0.29
CA THR A 195 17.23 -8.75 -0.97
C THR A 195 17.28 -7.26 -0.62
N GLY A 196 16.35 -6.74 0.19
CA GLY A 196 16.29 -5.33 0.59
C GLY A 196 15.91 -4.35 -0.53
N VAL A 197 15.37 -4.81 -1.67
CA VAL A 197 15.01 -3.96 -2.83
C VAL A 197 13.50 -3.89 -2.98
N THR A 198 12.95 -2.68 -3.17
CA THR A 198 11.51 -2.42 -3.39
C THR A 198 11.29 -1.82 -4.78
N GLY A 199 10.10 -2.02 -5.35
CA GLY A 199 9.73 -1.48 -6.67
C GLY A 199 10.27 -2.26 -7.88
N VAL A 200 10.99 -3.35 -7.63
CA VAL A 200 11.54 -4.26 -8.65
C VAL A 200 11.17 -5.71 -8.29
N CYS A 201 11.08 -6.57 -9.31
CA CYS A 201 10.84 -7.99 -9.15
C CYS A 201 12.14 -8.78 -9.26
N ASN A 202 12.46 -9.56 -8.23
CA ASN A 202 13.49 -10.58 -8.30
C ASN A 202 12.93 -11.83 -8.96
N TRP A 203 13.79 -12.62 -9.59
CA TRP A 203 13.38 -13.87 -10.22
C TRP A 203 14.50 -14.89 -10.20
N GLY A 204 14.12 -16.16 -10.32
CA GLY A 204 15.06 -17.26 -10.37
C GLY A 204 14.41 -18.55 -10.82
N VAL A 205 15.20 -19.62 -10.85
CA VAL A 205 14.73 -20.98 -11.14
C VAL A 205 15.28 -21.89 -10.04
N TYR A 206 14.39 -22.61 -9.35
CA TYR A 206 14.80 -23.62 -8.38
C TYR A 206 15.46 -24.82 -9.07
N GLU A 207 16.19 -25.64 -8.31
CA GLU A 207 16.89 -26.83 -8.85
C GLU A 207 15.96 -27.81 -9.55
N ASN A 208 14.69 -27.88 -9.14
CA ASN A 208 13.64 -28.68 -9.77
C ASN A 208 13.06 -28.07 -11.06
N GLY A 209 13.63 -26.96 -11.55
CA GLY A 209 13.20 -26.27 -12.78
C GLY A 209 11.99 -25.35 -12.63
N VAL A 210 11.48 -25.15 -11.42
CA VAL A 210 10.36 -24.22 -11.16
C VAL A 210 10.87 -22.78 -11.20
N TYR A 211 10.27 -21.97 -12.08
CA TYR A 211 10.52 -20.53 -12.13
C TYR A 211 9.78 -19.83 -11.01
N TRP A 212 10.43 -18.88 -10.34
CA TRP A 212 9.80 -17.99 -9.37
C TRP A 212 10.12 -16.53 -9.69
N GLU A 213 9.18 -15.65 -9.38
CA GLU A 213 9.29 -14.20 -9.47
C GLU A 213 8.66 -13.60 -8.21
N GLU A 214 9.38 -12.75 -7.50
CA GLU A 214 8.92 -12.11 -6.28
C GLU A 214 9.12 -10.59 -6.37
N CYS A 215 8.03 -9.86 -6.19
CA CYS A 215 8.01 -8.40 -6.27
C CYS A 215 7.55 -7.81 -4.95
N TYR A 216 8.26 -6.80 -4.47
CA TYR A 216 7.90 -6.01 -3.29
C TYR A 216 7.59 -4.56 -3.68
N CYS A 217 6.62 -3.96 -3.02
CA CYS A 217 6.29 -2.55 -3.19
C CYS A 217 5.72 -1.95 -1.90
N ALA A 218 5.90 -0.64 -1.73
CA ALA A 218 5.60 0.10 -0.50
C ALA A 218 4.38 1.03 -0.63
N GLU A 219 3.57 0.85 -1.68
CA GLU A 219 2.38 1.67 -1.93
C GLU A 219 1.10 0.88 -1.63
N ASP A 220 0.01 1.57 -1.32
CA ASP A 220 -1.28 0.93 -1.15
C ASP A 220 -1.72 0.16 -2.40
N LYS A 221 -2.11 -1.10 -2.19
CA LYS A 221 -2.68 -1.96 -3.22
C LYS A 221 -1.74 -2.13 -4.42
N CYS A 222 -0.44 -1.90 -4.22
CA CYS A 222 0.57 -1.89 -5.27
C CYS A 222 0.85 -3.28 -5.82
N ASN A 223 0.63 -4.33 -5.01
CA ASN A 223 0.65 -5.71 -5.44
C ASN A 223 -0.56 -6.09 -6.32
N ARG A 224 -1.26 -5.13 -6.93
CA ARG A 224 -2.23 -5.36 -7.99
C ARG A 224 -1.53 -5.80 -9.29
N SER A 225 -2.31 -6.37 -10.21
CA SER A 225 -1.84 -6.53 -11.59
C SER A 225 -1.85 -5.16 -12.29
N ASN A 226 -0.72 -4.47 -12.29
CA ASN A 226 -0.52 -3.29 -13.11
C ASN A 226 0.31 -3.69 -14.34
N ASN A 227 -0.32 -3.66 -15.52
CA ASN A 227 0.42 -3.31 -16.72
C ASN A 227 0.69 -1.81 -16.65
N LEU A 228 1.83 -1.36 -17.17
CA LEU A 228 2.11 0.04 -17.45
C LEU A 228 0.87 0.65 -18.12
N LYS A 229 0.15 1.50 -17.40
CA LYS A 229 -0.79 2.39 -18.05
C LYS A 229 0.07 3.44 -18.74
N LEU A 230 0.41 3.20 -20.01
CA LEU A 230 0.77 4.31 -20.88
C LEU A 230 -0.37 5.31 -20.75
N SER A 231 -0.10 6.43 -20.09
CA SER A 231 -1.13 7.42 -19.83
C SER A 231 -1.59 7.95 -21.17
N ILE A 232 -2.77 7.56 -21.61
CA ILE A 232 -3.39 8.04 -22.86
C ILE A 232 -3.40 9.59 -22.84
N LYS A 233 -3.47 10.20 -21.65
CA LYS A 233 -3.36 11.65 -21.45
C LYS A 233 -1.99 12.22 -21.83
N SER A 234 -0.89 11.50 -21.54
CA SER A 234 0.46 11.89 -21.98
C SER A 234 0.63 11.74 -23.49
N LEU A 235 0.02 10.72 -24.09
CA LEU A 235 0.03 10.50 -25.54
C LEU A 235 -0.77 11.56 -26.30
N ILE A 236 -1.95 11.93 -25.78
CA ILE A 236 -2.78 13.00 -26.36
C ILE A 236 -2.09 14.37 -26.19
N SER A 237 -1.46 14.62 -25.04
CA SER A 237 -0.70 15.85 -24.79
C SER A 237 0.48 16.00 -25.75
N THR A 238 1.24 14.94 -26.02
CA THR A 238 2.36 15.00 -26.97
C THR A 238 1.87 15.12 -28.42
N LEU A 239 0.81 14.42 -28.81
CA LEU A 239 0.22 14.56 -30.15
C LEU A 239 -0.37 15.96 -30.39
N SER A 240 -1.05 16.55 -29.41
CA SER A 240 -1.61 17.90 -29.51
C SER A 240 -0.51 18.97 -29.55
N LEU A 241 0.58 18.81 -28.78
CA LEU A 241 1.76 19.68 -28.87
C LEU A 241 2.45 19.59 -30.24
N VAL A 242 2.62 18.37 -30.79
CA VAL A 242 3.18 18.15 -32.12
C VAL A 242 2.30 18.74 -33.22
N PHE A 243 0.97 18.65 -33.07
CA PHE A 243 0.02 19.26 -34.01
C PHE A 243 0.13 20.79 -33.98
N VAL A 244 0.19 21.42 -32.81
CA VAL A 244 0.38 22.87 -32.68
C VAL A 244 1.72 23.31 -33.28
N LEU A 245 2.81 22.59 -33.04
CA LEU A 245 4.14 22.89 -33.59
C LEU A 245 4.20 22.76 -35.12
N LYS A 246 3.46 21.81 -35.72
CA LYS A 246 3.37 21.67 -37.19
C LYS A 246 2.53 22.75 -37.86
N PHE A 247 1.56 23.35 -37.16
CA PHE A 247 0.75 24.45 -37.70
C PHE A 247 1.37 25.84 -37.45
N LEU A 248 2.43 25.91 -36.65
CA LEU A 248 3.25 27.10 -36.41
C LEU A 248 4.34 27.32 -37.49
N GLN A 249 4.55 26.34 -38.36
CA GLN A 249 5.53 26.35 -39.44
C GLN A 249 4.82 26.45 -40.79
#